data_AF-A0A1H9YL12-F1
#
_entry.id   AF-A0A1H9YL12-F1
#
_cell.length_a   1.000
_cell.length_b   1.000
_cell.length_c   1.000
_cell.angle_alpha   90.00
_cell.angle_beta   90.00
_cell.angle_gamma   90.00
#
_symmetry.space_group_name_H-M   'P 1'
#
loop_
_entity.id
_entity.type
_entity.pdbx_description
1 polymer ?
#
loop_
_entity_poly.entity_id
_entity_poly.type
_entity_poly.pdbx_seq_one_letter_code
_entity_poly.pdbx_strand_id
1 'polypeptide(L)'
;MWIIVIILVRFVAGPLVGKVMPKFVEKKDGFNARVLLNTLLNVTVLSIILTIIGTWVGTKQISLEPFQNFFHSWFRNFGVAFWIELLIAQPIARFAMKRLHSTSP
;
A
#
# COMPACT_ATOMS: atom_id res chain seq x y z
N MET A 1 -4.17 -15.24 7.02
CA MET A 1 -3.39 -14.04 6.65
C MET A 1 -3.87 -13.42 5.35
N TRP A 2 -3.73 -14.08 4.20
CA TRP A 2 -4.00 -13.47 2.89
C TRP A 2 -5.43 -12.93 2.69
N ILE A 3 -6.46 -13.66 3.17
CA ILE A 3 -7.86 -13.20 3.09
C ILE A 3 -8.07 -11.88 3.86
N ILE A 4 -7.47 -11.76 5.05
CA ILE A 4 -7.55 -10.55 5.88
C ILE A 4 -6.91 -9.37 5.13
N VAL A 5 -5.77 -9.60 4.48
CA VAL A 5 -5.10 -8.58 3.66
C VAL A 5 -6.00 -8.10 2.52
N ILE A 6 -6.65 -9.01 1.78
CA ILE A 6 -7.53 -8.63 0.67
C ILE A 6 -8.70 -7.78 1.14
N ILE A 7 -9.32 -8.18 2.26
CA ILE A 7 -10.45 -7.44 2.84
C ILE A 7 -10.00 -6.03 3.23
N LEU A 8 -8.86 -5.91 3.93
CA LEU A 8 -8.31 -4.62 4.33
C LEU A 8 -7.96 -3.73 3.14
N VAL A 9 -7.35 -4.30 2.10
CA VAL A 9 -7.02 -3.55 0.88
C VAL A 9 -8.28 -3.02 0.21
N ARG A 10 -9.30 -3.87 0.00
CA ARG A 10 -10.51 -3.51 -0.74
C ARG A 10 -11.42 -2.56 0.02
N PHE A 11 -11.62 -2.79 1.31
CA PHE A 11 -12.61 -2.06 2.10
C PHE A 11 -12.03 -0.89 2.90
N VAL A 12 -10.72 -0.89 3.18
CA VAL A 12 -10.09 0.15 4.00
C VAL A 12 -9.13 0.98 3.16
N ALA A 13 -8.08 0.36 2.60
CA ALA A 13 -7.03 1.11 1.91
C ALA A 13 -7.55 1.85 0.68
N GLY A 14 -8.27 1.16 -0.21
CA GLY A 14 -8.82 1.76 -1.44
C GLY A 14 -9.70 2.99 -1.19
N PRO A 15 -10.76 2.90 -0.36
CA PRO A 15 -11.62 4.04 -0.05
C PRO A 15 -10.90 5.17 0.68
N LEU A 16 -9.95 4.85 1.57
CA LEU A 16 -9.21 5.87 2.31
C LEU A 16 -8.27 6.64 1.39
N VAL A 17 -7.49 5.94 0.57
CA VAL A 17 -6.60 6.58 -0.41
C VAL A 17 -7.41 7.36 -1.43
N GLY A 18 -8.53 6.83 -1.93
CA GLY A 18 -9.42 7.53 -2.85
C GLY A 18 -10.00 8.84 -2.30
N LYS A 19 -10.16 8.96 -0.97
CA LYS A 19 -10.60 10.20 -0.30
C LYS A 19 -9.46 11.18 -0.01
N VAL A 20 -8.25 10.67 0.24
CA VAL A 20 -7.07 11.49 0.58
C VAL A 20 -6.41 12.03 -0.69
N MET A 21 -6.32 11.22 -1.73
CA MET A 21 -5.66 11.54 -3.01
C MET A 21 -6.13 12.89 -3.62
N PRO A 22 -7.43 13.22 -3.67
CA PRO A 22 -7.89 14.49 -4.25
C PRO A 22 -7.50 15.73 -3.43
N LYS A 23 -7.09 15.58 -2.17
CA LYS A 23 -6.61 16.69 -1.33
C LYS A 23 -5.18 17.10 -1.65
N PHE A 24 -4.40 16.19 -2.24
CA PHE A 24 -2.98 16.40 -2.53
C PHE A 24 -2.67 16.48 -4.02
N VAL A 25 -3.59 16.04 -4.89
CA VAL A 25 -3.37 16.01 -6.34
C VAL A 25 -4.40 16.85 -7.07
N GLU A 26 -3.92 17.86 -7.77
CA GLU A 26 -4.72 18.69 -8.66
C GLU A 26 -4.84 18.04 -10.05
N LYS A 27 -5.82 18.45 -10.86
CA LYS A 27 -6.00 17.90 -12.22
C LYS A 27 -4.81 18.21 -13.14
N LYS A 28 -3.98 19.19 -12.78
CA LYS A 28 -2.80 19.63 -13.55
C LYS A 28 -1.52 18.84 -13.23
N ASP A 29 -1.52 18.03 -12.17
CA ASP A 29 -0.33 17.27 -11.79
C ASP A 29 0.02 16.20 -12.82
N GLY A 30 1.33 16.07 -13.08
CA GLY A 30 1.86 15.10 -14.01
C GLY A 30 1.43 13.67 -13.66
N PHE A 31 1.20 12.85 -14.69
CA PHE A 31 0.80 11.45 -14.54
C PHE A 31 1.71 10.67 -13.58
N ASN A 32 3.02 10.88 -13.68
CA ASN A 32 4.01 10.23 -12.81
C ASN A 32 3.89 10.66 -11.34
N ALA A 33 3.61 11.94 -11.07
CA ALA A 33 3.42 12.45 -9.70
C ALA A 33 2.16 11.84 -9.07
N ARG A 34 1.06 11.77 -9.84
CA ARG A 34 -0.18 11.13 -9.41
C ARG A 34 0.02 9.64 -9.13
N VAL A 35 0.77 8.93 -9.96
CA VAL A 35 1.10 7.52 -9.75
C VAL A 35 1.95 7.32 -8.49
N LEU A 36 3.00 8.13 -8.33
CA LEU A 36 3.91 8.05 -7.19
C LEU A 36 3.13 8.29 -5.89
N LEU A 37 2.32 9.35 -5.84
CA LEU A 37 1.56 9.68 -4.64
C LEU A 37 0.49 8.64 -4.32
N ASN A 38 -0.21 8.11 -5.34
CA ASN A 38 -1.14 7.00 -5.13
C ASN A 38 -0.44 5.76 -4.57
N THR A 39 0.76 5.46 -5.06
CA THR A 39 1.56 4.32 -4.58
C THR A 39 1.99 4.55 -3.14
N LEU A 40 2.55 5.73 -2.85
CA LEU A 40 2.96 6.12 -1.51
C LEU A 40 1.80 6.02 -0.51
N LEU A 41 0.64 6.59 -0.83
CA LEU A 41 -0.52 6.56 0.05
C LEU A 41 -1.04 5.13 0.26
N ASN A 42 -1.13 4.31 -0.79
CA ASN A 42 -1.56 2.91 -0.66
C ASN A 42 -0.61 2.10 0.22
N VAL A 43 0.69 2.15 -0.05
CA VAL A 43 1.69 1.42 0.75
C VAL A 43 1.73 1.93 2.19
N THR A 44 1.60 3.24 2.40
CA THR A 44 1.55 3.83 3.75
C THR A 44 0.37 3.31 4.54
N VAL A 45 -0.85 3.43 4.01
CA VAL A 45 -2.08 2.98 4.70
C VAL A 45 -2.03 1.49 4.96
N LEU A 46 -1.65 0.69 3.96
CA LEU A 46 -1.59 -0.75 4.10
C LEU A 46 -0.52 -1.18 5.11
N SER A 47 0.66 -0.58 5.08
CA SER A 47 1.74 -0.91 6.02
C SER A 47 1.38 -0.59 7.47
N ILE A 48 0.70 0.52 7.73
CA ILE A 48 0.23 0.90 9.08
C ILE A 48 -0.72 -0.18 9.60
N ILE A 49 -1.73 -0.52 8.80
CA ILE A 49 -2.77 -1.49 9.18
C ILE A 49 -2.15 -2.88 9.38
N LEU A 50 -1.30 -3.34 8.46
CA LEU A 50 -0.67 -4.65 8.53
C LEU A 50 0.37 -4.75 9.65
N THR A 51 1.00 -3.66 10.07
CA THR A 51 1.91 -3.70 11.22
C THR A 51 1.14 -4.02 12.50
N ILE A 52 -0.06 -3.48 12.67
CA ILE A 52 -0.89 -3.72 13.86
C ILE A 52 -1.56 -5.10 13.76
N ILE A 53 -2.33 -5.32 12.70
CA ILE A 53 -3.12 -6.54 12.52
C ILE A 53 -2.22 -7.75 12.28
N GLY A 54 -1.13 -7.59 11.54
CA GLY A 54 -0.16 -8.66 11.29
C GLY A 54 0.48 -9.16 12.58
N THR A 55 0.80 -8.25 13.50
CA THR A 55 1.32 -8.61 14.82
C THR A 55 0.28 -9.40 15.62
N TRP A 56 -0.96 -8.90 15.74
CA TRP A 56 -2.02 -9.61 16.47
C TRP A 56 -2.36 -10.99 15.91
N VAL A 57 -2.39 -11.14 14.58
CA VAL A 57 -2.67 -12.44 13.96
C VAL A 57 -1.46 -13.38 14.11
N GLY A 58 -0.24 -12.85 14.05
CA GLY A 58 0.99 -13.62 14.25
C GLY A 58 1.15 -14.15 15.67
N THR A 59 0.89 -13.30 16.67
CA THR A 59 0.96 -13.66 18.10
C THR A 59 -0.29 -14.39 18.60
N LYS A 60 -1.39 -14.36 17.81
CA LYS A 60 -2.73 -14.83 18.18
C LYS A 60 -3.26 -14.17 19.46
N GLN A 61 -2.74 -13.00 19.79
CA GLN A 61 -3.10 -12.24 20.98
C GLN A 61 -3.32 -10.77 20.62
N ILE A 62 -4.38 -10.19 21.18
CA ILE A 62 -4.61 -8.76 21.09
C ILE A 62 -3.84 -8.12 22.24
N SER A 63 -2.65 -7.59 21.95
CA SER A 63 -1.78 -6.92 22.91
C SER A 63 -1.53 -5.46 22.50
N LEU A 64 -1.05 -4.65 23.45
CA LEU A 64 -0.62 -3.26 23.19
C LEU A 64 0.81 -3.17 22.64
N GLU A 65 1.52 -4.29 22.57
CA GLU A 65 2.89 -4.41 22.07
C GLU A 65 3.10 -3.79 20.66
N PRO A 66 2.24 -4.01 19.64
CA PRO A 66 2.40 -3.38 18.34
C PRO A 66 2.29 -1.85 18.37
N PHE A 67 1.67 -1.26 19.39
CA PHE A 67 1.64 0.20 19.56
C PHE A 67 2.92 0.73 20.21
N GLN A 68 3.48 -0.01 21.16
CA GLN A 68 4.74 0.36 21.83
C GLN A 68 5.92 0.34 20.87
N ASN A 69 5.99 -0.69 20.02
CA ASN A 69 7.06 -0.83 19.03
C ASN A 69 6.65 -0.32 17.64
N PHE A 70 5.54 0.42 17.56
CA PHE A 70 4.90 0.77 16.29
C PHE A 70 5.87 1.47 15.35
N PHE A 71 6.42 2.62 15.74
CA PHE A 71 7.26 3.42 14.84
C PHE A 71 8.49 2.67 14.35
N HIS A 72 9.16 1.92 15.23
CA HIS A 72 10.35 1.17 14.88
C HIS A 72 10.04 0.04 13.88
N SER A 73 9.03 -0.79 14.18
CA SER A 73 8.65 -1.92 13.33
C SER A 73 7.97 -1.47 12.04
N TRP A 74 7.07 -0.50 12.13
CA TRP A 74 6.35 0.08 10.99
C TRP A 74 7.31 0.73 10.02
N PHE A 75 8.21 1.63 10.47
CA PHE A 75 9.07 2.38 9.57
C PHE A 75 10.00 1.46 8.75
N ARG A 76 10.57 0.43 9.39
CA ARG A 76 11.38 -0.59 8.72
C ARG A 76 10.57 -1.36 7.67
N ASN A 77 9.38 -1.84 8.05
CA ASN A 77 8.52 -2.62 7.16
C ASN A 77 7.99 -1.78 6.00
N PHE A 78 7.59 -0.54 6.28
CA PHE A 78 7.14 0.45 5.31
C PHE A 78 8.24 0.75 4.30
N GLY A 79 9.47 1.03 4.75
CA GLY A 79 10.58 1.35 3.86
C GLY A 79 10.85 0.23 2.86
N VAL A 80 10.96 -1.01 3.34
CA VAL A 80 11.18 -2.18 2.48
C VAL A 80 10.01 -2.37 1.51
N ALA A 81 8.77 -2.34 2.00
CA ALA A 81 7.58 -2.52 1.16
C ALA A 81 7.46 -1.42 0.10
N PHE A 82 7.75 -0.17 0.46
CA PHE A 82 7.70 0.98 -0.44
C PHE A 82 8.74 0.87 -1.55
N TRP A 83 9.99 0.51 -1.23
CA TRP A 83 11.03 0.34 -2.24
C TRP A 83 10.75 -0.84 -3.18
N ILE A 84 10.26 -1.97 -2.66
CA ILE A 84 9.86 -3.11 -3.49
C ILE A 84 8.70 -2.72 -4.41
N GLU A 85 7.68 -2.04 -3.89
CA GLU A 85 6.53 -1.61 -4.68
C GLU A 85 6.97 -0.64 -5.81
N LEU A 86 7.82 0.33 -5.48
CA LEU A 86 8.26 1.37 -6.40
C LEU A 86 9.20 0.83 -7.49
N LEU A 87 10.20 0.01 -7.11
CA LEU A 87 11.26 -0.43 -8.02
C LEU A 87 10.92 -1.73 -8.76
N ILE A 88 10.06 -2.57 -8.19
CA ILE A 88 9.82 -3.92 -8.70
C ILE A 88 8.35 -4.09 -9.08
N ALA A 89 7.43 -3.96 -8.11
CA ALA A 89 6.04 -4.34 -8.34
C ALA A 89 5.33 -3.45 -9.38
N GLN A 90 5.39 -2.12 -9.22
CA GLN A 90 4.75 -1.18 -10.14
C GLN A 90 5.33 -1.24 -11.56
N PRO A 91 6.67 -1.29 -11.77
CA PRO A 91 7.25 -1.46 -13.11
C PRO A 91 6.80 -2.76 -13.78
N ILE A 92 6.83 -3.89 -13.07
CA ILE A 92 6.40 -5.19 -13.61
C ILE A 92 4.91 -5.15 -13.94
N ALA A 93 4.06 -4.63 -13.05
CA ALA A 93 2.62 -4.51 -13.28
C ALA A 93 2.31 -3.67 -14.52
N ARG A 94 2.99 -2.53 -14.70
CA ARG A 94 2.82 -1.67 -15.87
C ARG A 94 3.31 -2.33 -17.15
N PHE A 95 4.43 -3.05 -17.09
CA PHE A 95 4.94 -3.80 -18.23
C PHE A 95 3.96 -4.88 -18.67
N ALA A 96 3.42 -5.66 -17.71
CA ALA A 96 2.40 -6.66 -17.97
C ALA A 96 1.12 -6.05 -18.56
N MET A 97 0.62 -4.95 -17.97
CA MET A 97 -0.54 -4.24 -18.51
C MET A 97 -0.31 -3.70 -19.92
N LYS A 98 0.89 -3.18 -20.23
CA LYS A 98 1.23 -2.71 -21.57
C LYS A 98 1.23 -3.86 -22.57
N ARG A 99 1.85 -5.00 -22.21
CA ARG A 99 1.87 -6.21 -23.05
C ARG A 99 0.48 -6.76 -23.33
N LEU A 100 -0.37 -6.86 -22.31
CA LEU A 100 -1.75 -7.30 -22.46
C LEU A 100 -2.54 -6.38 -23.39
N HIS A 101 -2.48 -5.06 -23.17
CA HIS A 101 -3.17 -4.10 -24.05
C HIS A 101 -2.64 -4.08 -25.49
N SER A 102 -1.36 -4.39 -25.72
CA SER A 102 -0.79 -4.49 -27.08
C SER A 102 -1.09 -5.83 -27.76
N THR A 103 -1.54 -6.83 -27.02
CA THR A 103 -1.81 -8.20 -27.52
C THR A 103 -3.33 -8.46 -27.66
N SER A 104 -4.17 -7.65 -27.00
CA SER A 104 -5.60 -7.58 -27.25
C SER A 104 -5.88 -6.80 -28.54
N PRO A 105 -6.61 -7.36 -29.53
CA PRO A 105 -7.00 -6.67 -30.77
C PRO A 105 -8.02 -5.54 -30.54
#